data_AF-A0A6S6Y197-F1
#
_entry.id   AF-A0A6S6Y197-F1
#
_cell.length_a   1.000
_cell.length_b   1.000
_cell.length_c   1.000
_cell.angle_alpha   90.00
_cell.angle_beta   90.00
_cell.angle_gamma   90.00
#
_symmetry.space_group_name_H-M   'P 1'
#
loop_
_entity.id
_entity.type
_entity.pdbx_description
1 polymer ?
#
loop_
_entity_poly.entity_id
_entity_poly.type
_entity_poly.pdbx_seq_one_letter_code
_entity_poly.pdbx_strand_id
1 'polypeptide(L)'
;MHKESGQDHRPDPARMAGREANFDDEIPWTEDDILRLHGLLLEKSLHDLFDLRVSAKTRADILDWMRAPRSESGAFTYRACCRLFGLDDEEIRDRVLERYRRRHTH
;
A
#
# COMPACT_ATOMS: atom_id res chain seq x y z
N MET A 1 -39.23 -51.97 26.16
CA MET A 1 -37.85 -52.50 26.07
C MET A 1 -37.58 -52.65 24.58
N HIS A 2 -36.65 -51.99 23.87
CA HIS A 2 -35.39 -51.32 24.19
C HIS A 2 -35.19 -50.11 23.26
N LYS A 3 -34.30 -49.19 23.69
CA LYS A 3 -33.82 -47.97 23.01
C LYS A 3 -32.74 -48.33 21.98
N GLU A 4 -32.70 -47.62 20.85
CA GLU A 4 -31.48 -47.42 20.03
C GLU A 4 -31.49 -45.93 19.59
N SER A 5 -30.99 -45.04 20.45
CA SER A 5 -29.62 -44.51 20.45
C SER A 5 -29.30 -43.75 19.16
N GLY A 6 -29.69 -42.47 19.17
CA GLY A 6 -29.26 -41.49 18.18
C GLY A 6 -27.74 -41.45 18.12
N GLN A 7 -27.22 -41.71 16.92
CA GLN A 7 -25.80 -41.63 16.62
C GLN A 7 -25.42 -40.15 16.58
N ASP A 8 -24.99 -39.64 17.73
CA ASP A 8 -24.43 -38.31 17.91
C ASP A 8 -23.17 -38.23 17.03
N HIS A 9 -23.30 -37.61 15.85
CA HIS A 9 -22.20 -37.38 14.92
C HIS A 9 -21.33 -36.25 15.47
N ARG A 10 -20.66 -36.55 16.57
CA ARG A 10 -19.72 -35.65 17.22
C ARG A 10 -18.62 -35.33 16.20
N PRO A 11 -18.46 -34.06 15.78
CA PRO A 11 -17.46 -33.70 14.80
C PRO A 11 -16.09 -34.07 15.36
N ASP A 12 -15.32 -34.83 14.58
CA ASP A 12 -13.96 -35.20 14.92
C ASP A 12 -13.13 -33.92 15.11
N PRO A 13 -12.59 -33.65 16.32
CA PRO A 13 -11.78 -32.47 16.56
C PRO A 13 -10.52 -32.43 15.68
N ALA A 14 -10.09 -33.56 15.10
CA ALA A 14 -9.00 -33.60 14.13
C ALA A 14 -9.36 -32.97 12.78
N ARG A 15 -10.65 -32.93 12.39
CA ARG A 15 -11.10 -32.21 11.17
C ARG A 15 -11.20 -30.70 11.36
N MET A 16 -11.12 -30.22 12.61
CA MET A 16 -11.17 -28.81 12.99
C MET A 16 -9.79 -28.25 13.35
N ALA A 17 -8.72 -29.04 13.20
CA ALA A 17 -7.38 -28.49 13.10
C ALA A 17 -7.31 -27.79 11.74
N GLY A 18 -7.76 -26.53 11.69
CA GLY A 18 -7.49 -25.65 10.58
C GLY A 18 -6.00 -25.77 10.28
N ARG A 19 -5.69 -26.20 9.06
CA ARG A 19 -4.33 -26.34 8.53
C ARG A 19 -3.50 -25.20 9.10
N GLU A 20 -2.58 -25.52 10.01
CA GLU A 20 -1.64 -24.53 10.53
C GLU A 20 -1.02 -23.90 9.28
N ALA A 21 -1.28 -22.61 9.08
CA ALA A 21 -0.61 -21.91 8.00
C ALA A 21 0.87 -22.00 8.38
N ASN A 22 1.62 -22.82 7.65
CA ASN A 22 3.07 -22.78 7.70
C ASN A 22 3.45 -21.38 7.24
N PHE A 23 3.65 -20.46 8.18
CA PHE A 23 4.23 -19.13 7.92
C PHE A 23 5.71 -19.24 7.51
N ASP A 24 6.27 -20.47 7.51
CA ASP A 24 7.62 -20.80 7.07
C ASP A 24 7.81 -20.73 5.54
N ASP A 25 6.71 -20.58 4.77
CA ASP A 25 6.71 -20.31 3.32
C ASP A 25 6.59 -18.80 3.00
N GLU A 26 6.87 -17.90 3.95
CA GLU A 26 6.97 -16.46 3.65
C GLU A 26 8.19 -16.21 2.76
N ILE A 27 7.94 -15.93 1.48
CA ILE A 27 8.98 -15.49 0.55
C ILE A 27 9.55 -14.16 1.11
N PRO A 28 10.83 -14.11 1.51
CA PRO A 28 11.41 -12.91 2.08
C PRO A 28 11.49 -11.81 1.02
N TRP A 29 11.16 -10.59 1.39
CA TRP A 29 11.28 -9.42 0.53
C TRP A 29 12.75 -9.20 0.16
N THR A 30 13.04 -9.14 -1.13
CA THR A 30 14.36 -8.77 -1.60
C THR A 30 14.53 -7.25 -1.57
N GLU A 31 15.78 -6.79 -1.61
CA GLU A 31 16.06 -5.35 -1.80
C GLU A 31 15.42 -4.85 -3.09
N ASP A 32 15.46 -5.62 -4.17
CA ASP A 32 14.83 -5.29 -5.46
C ASP A 32 13.31 -5.10 -5.35
N ASP A 33 12.64 -5.92 -4.53
CA ASP A 33 11.20 -5.76 -4.29
C ASP A 33 10.90 -4.45 -3.56
N ILE A 34 11.73 -4.10 -2.57
CA ILE A 34 11.63 -2.84 -1.85
C ILE A 34 11.91 -1.66 -2.78
N LEU A 35 12.95 -1.74 -3.63
CA LEU A 35 13.25 -0.72 -4.63
C LEU A 35 12.08 -0.54 -5.61
N ARG A 36 11.50 -1.65 -6.09
CA ARG A 36 10.33 -1.64 -6.98
C ARG A 36 9.13 -0.98 -6.31
N LEU A 37 8.87 -1.26 -5.03
CA LEU A 37 7.80 -0.64 -4.26
C LEU A 37 7.91 0.90 -4.20
N HIS A 38 9.12 1.44 -4.00
CA HIS A 38 9.32 2.90 -4.00
C HIS A 38 8.94 3.51 -5.34
N GLY A 39 9.34 2.87 -6.45
CA GLY A 39 9.05 3.33 -7.80
C GLY A 39 7.55 3.27 -8.10
N LEU A 40 6.93 2.13 -7.80
CA LEU A 40 5.49 1.93 -7.99
C LEU A 40 4.67 2.92 -7.16
N LEU A 41 5.05 3.17 -5.91
CA LEU A 41 4.37 4.16 -5.08
C LEU A 41 4.47 5.55 -5.71
N LEU A 42 5.68 5.99 -6.08
CA LEU A 42 5.88 7.31 -6.67
C LEU A 42 5.12 7.48 -7.99
N GLU A 43 5.27 6.52 -8.92
CA GLU A 43 4.62 6.55 -10.22
C GLU A 43 3.09 6.53 -10.08
N LYS A 44 2.55 5.60 -9.28
CA LYS A 44 1.12 5.46 -9.08
C LYS A 44 0.52 6.71 -8.43
N SER A 45 1.15 7.25 -7.39
CA SER A 45 0.68 8.48 -6.75
C SER A 45 0.66 9.66 -7.71
N LEU A 46 1.69 9.85 -8.54
CA LEU A 46 1.71 10.92 -9.53
C LEU A 46 0.66 10.74 -10.63
N HIS A 47 0.46 9.50 -11.09
CA HIS A 47 -0.61 9.18 -12.03
C HIS A 47 -1.99 9.49 -11.44
N ASP A 48 -2.28 8.95 -10.26
CA ASP A 48 -3.58 9.04 -9.58
C ASP A 48 -3.94 10.49 -9.21
N LEU A 49 -2.94 11.33 -8.95
CA LEU A 49 -3.15 12.75 -8.69
C LEU A 49 -3.83 13.47 -9.86
N PHE A 50 -3.61 13.02 -11.10
CA PHE A 50 -4.14 13.62 -12.32
C PHE A 50 -5.25 12.81 -12.99
N ASP A 51 -5.60 11.64 -12.43
CA ASP A 51 -6.73 10.84 -12.89
C ASP A 51 -8.04 11.34 -12.25
N LEU A 52 -8.98 11.76 -13.10
CA LEU A 52 -10.29 12.26 -12.68
C LEU A 52 -11.18 11.15 -12.08
N ARG A 53 -10.87 9.88 -12.36
CA ARG A 53 -11.59 8.72 -11.82
C ARG A 53 -11.23 8.43 -10.37
N VAL A 54 -10.07 8.90 -9.92
CA VAL A 54 -9.61 8.74 -8.54
C VAL A 54 -10.43 9.62 -7.60
N SER A 55 -10.61 9.19 -6.36
CA SER A 55 -11.40 9.96 -5.38
C SER A 55 -10.68 11.25 -4.97
N ALA A 56 -11.45 12.27 -4.60
CA ALA A 56 -10.88 13.51 -4.05
C ALA A 56 -10.07 13.27 -2.77
N LYS A 57 -10.48 12.29 -1.96
CA LYS A 57 -9.77 11.86 -0.75
C LYS A 57 -8.38 11.32 -1.08
N THR A 58 -8.29 10.37 -2.03
CA THR A 58 -7.01 9.80 -2.47
C THR A 58 -6.07 10.88 -3.01
N ARG A 59 -6.59 11.83 -3.80
CA ARG A 59 -5.78 12.97 -4.27
C ARG A 59 -5.29 13.86 -3.13
N ALA A 60 -6.11 14.11 -2.12
CA ALA A 60 -5.70 14.85 -0.92
C ALA A 60 -4.59 14.11 -0.16
N ASP A 61 -4.76 12.80 0.07
CA ASP A 61 -3.77 11.97 0.76
C ASP A 61 -2.42 11.98 0.02
N ILE A 62 -2.42 11.94 -1.33
CA ILE A 62 -1.20 12.06 -2.15
C ILE A 62 -0.55 13.44 -1.97
N LEU A 63 -1.34 14.51 -2.02
CA LEU A 63 -0.82 15.87 -1.85
C LEU A 63 -0.21 16.08 -0.46
N ASP A 64 -0.82 15.50 0.57
CA ASP A 64 -0.33 15.56 1.95
C ASP A 64 0.99 14.78 2.07
N TRP A 65 1.06 13.57 1.51
CA TRP A 65 2.30 12.78 1.45
C TRP A 65 3.45 13.52 0.73
N MET A 66 3.17 14.23 -0.36
CA MET A 66 4.17 15.06 -1.06
C MET A 66 4.62 16.29 -0.26
N ARG A 67 3.73 16.83 0.59
CA ARG A 67 3.97 18.02 1.43
C ARG A 67 4.54 17.69 2.81
N ALA A 68 4.67 16.42 3.13
CA ALA A 68 5.23 15.93 4.39
C ALA A 68 6.52 16.71 4.78
N PRO A 69 6.64 17.14 6.05
CA PRO A 69 7.80 17.85 6.54
C PRO A 69 9.11 17.09 6.30
N ARG A 70 10.24 17.81 6.13
CA ARG A 70 11.58 17.19 6.02
C ARG A 70 11.97 16.37 7.25
N SER A 71 11.39 16.69 8.40
CA SER A 71 11.62 15.98 9.65
C SER A 71 10.97 14.59 9.70
N GLU A 72 10.00 14.31 8.81
CA GLU A 72 9.47 12.96 8.70
C GLU A 72 10.48 12.04 8.03
N SER A 73 10.91 11.03 8.78
CA SER A 73 11.80 9.98 8.32
C SER A 73 11.02 8.69 8.17
N GLY A 74 11.04 8.10 6.97
CA GLY A 74 10.44 6.81 6.68
C GLY A 74 10.86 6.31 5.30
N ALA A 75 10.90 4.99 5.14
CA ALA A 75 11.32 4.34 3.89
C ALA A 75 10.48 4.83 2.70
N PHE A 76 9.17 4.94 2.87
CA PHE A 76 8.24 5.34 1.80
C PHE A 76 7.79 6.80 1.89
N THR A 77 8.60 7.69 2.46
CA THR A 77 8.34 9.13 2.33
C THR A 77 8.54 9.55 0.87
N TYR A 78 7.79 10.56 0.41
CA TYR A 78 7.94 11.10 -0.94
C TYR A 78 9.39 11.40 -1.30
N ARG A 79 10.13 11.98 -0.34
CA ARG A 79 11.55 12.33 -0.49
C ARG A 79 12.46 11.11 -0.57
N ALA A 80 12.14 10.04 0.16
CA ALA A 80 12.90 8.79 0.08
C ALA A 80 12.68 8.12 -1.27
N CYS A 81 11.42 8.06 -1.74
CA CYS A 81 11.12 7.57 -3.08
C CYS A 81 11.84 8.36 -4.17
N CYS A 82 11.81 9.71 -4.14
CA CYS A 82 12.51 10.51 -5.15
C CYS A 82 14.03 10.31 -5.13
N ARG A 83 14.64 10.35 -3.94
CA ARG A 83 16.09 10.20 -3.78
C ARG A 83 16.61 8.86 -4.26
N LEU A 84 15.83 7.79 -4.06
CA LEU A 84 16.20 6.45 -4.50
C LEU A 84 16.37 6.34 -6.03
N PHE A 85 15.60 7.13 -6.79
CA PHE A 85 15.68 7.21 -8.25
C PHE A 85 16.52 8.39 -8.76
N GLY A 86 17.27 9.06 -7.87
CA GLY A 86 18.12 10.20 -8.24
C GLY A 86 17.35 11.44 -8.68
N LEU A 87 16.09 11.58 -8.25
CA LEU A 87 15.24 12.73 -8.57
C LEU A 87 15.39 13.83 -7.51
N ASP A 88 15.36 15.09 -7.94
CA ASP A 88 15.21 16.23 -7.04
C ASP A 88 13.76 16.30 -6.54
N ASP A 89 13.57 15.98 -5.25
CA ASP A 89 12.24 15.94 -4.64
C ASP A 89 11.55 17.31 -4.61
N GLU A 90 12.29 18.41 -4.57
CA GLU A 90 11.71 19.74 -4.52
C GLU A 90 11.29 20.22 -5.90
N GLU A 91 12.17 20.02 -6.89
CA GLU A 91 11.87 20.37 -8.28
C GLU A 91 10.64 19.61 -8.80
N ILE A 92 10.57 18.30 -8.54
CA ILE A 92 9.43 17.48 -8.96
C ILE A 92 8.16 17.91 -8.22
N ARG A 93 8.22 18.11 -6.90
CA ARG A 93 7.07 18.54 -6.11
C ARG A 93 6.53 19.87 -6.62
N ASP A 94 7.38 20.86 -6.81
CA ASP A 94 6.95 22.20 -7.19
C ASP A 94 6.31 22.20 -8.59
N ARG A 95 6.88 21.45 -9.54
CA ARG A 95 6.28 21.27 -10.88
C ARG A 95 4.93 20.57 -10.83
N VAL A 96 4.82 19.51 -10.04
CA VAL A 96 3.56 18.74 -9.91
C VAL A 96 2.48 19.60 -9.25
N LEU A 97 2.80 20.30 -8.17
CA LEU A 97 1.87 21.18 -7.46
C LEU A 97 1.42 22.35 -8.33
N GLU A 98 2.33 22.97 -9.07
CA GLU A 98 2.00 24.04 -10.01
C GLU A 98 1.05 23.55 -11.12
N ARG A 99 1.35 22.40 -11.72
CA ARG A 99 0.47 21.76 -12.70
C ARG A 99 -0.90 21.42 -12.11
N TYR A 100 -0.92 20.94 -10.87
CA TYR A 100 -2.16 20.58 -10.18
C TYR A 100 -3.06 21.80 -9.95
N ARG A 101 -2.49 22.92 -9.48
CA ARG A 101 -3.22 24.18 -9.31
C ARG A 101 -3.87 24.62 -10.62
N ARG A 102 -3.08 24.72 -11.71
CA ARG A 102 -3.58 25.17 -13.03
C ARG A 102 -4.78 24.39 -13.55
N ARG A 103 -4.88 23.09 -13.25
CA ARG A 103 -6.01 22.24 -13.67
C ARG A 103 -7.26 22.37 -12.80
N HIS A 104 -7.14 22.91 -11.58
CA HIS A 104 -8.22 22.94 -10.59
C HIS A 104 -8.61 24.37 -10.15
N THR A 105 -7.92 25.41 -10.62
CA THR A 105 -8.31 26.83 -10.47
C THR A 105 -9.13 27.38 -11.64
N HIS A 106 -9.87 26.51 -12.34
CA HIS A 106 -10.90 26.87 -13.33
C HIS A 106 -12.20 26.15 -12.99
#